data_AF-A0A1Q3CB42-F1
#
_entry.id   AF-A0A1Q3CB42-F1
#
_cell.length_a   1.000
_cell.length_b   1.000
_cell.length_c   1.000
_cell.angle_alpha   90.00
_cell.angle_beta   90.00
_cell.angle_gamma   90.00
#
_symmetry.space_group_name_H-M   'P 1'
#
loop_
_entity.id
_entity.type
_entity.pdbx_description
1 polymer ?
#
loop_
_entity_poly.entity_id
_entity_poly.type
_entity_poly.pdbx_seq_one_letter_code
_entity_poly.pdbx_strand_id
1 'polypeptide(L)'
;MNEIKILNLSSNLSIDSLKENEKLKIEIDALKKSFSIFSNSSAKLDNLLGLQRCVFGKAGLGFEEMKNVKHFNNFFVKKFEPQIVCNYCGIIGHISTSYFVRNNLYYGKTRKIWVPKGTFVTNLKGPKFKWVPKA
;
A
#
# COMPACT_ATOMS: atom_id res chain seq x y z
N MET A 1 -8.41 -81.10 15.48
CA MET A 1 -7.87 -79.84 14.91
C MET A 1 -6.61 -79.51 15.67
N ASN A 2 -5.47 -79.32 15.00
CA ASN A 2 -4.14 -79.36 15.64
C ASN A 2 -3.87 -78.04 16.41
N GLU A 3 -3.92 -78.06 17.74
CA GLU A 3 -3.75 -76.88 18.61
C GLU A 3 -2.47 -76.09 18.30
N ILE A 4 -1.40 -76.79 17.91
CA ILE A 4 -0.12 -76.21 17.49
C ILE A 4 -0.28 -75.29 16.27
N LYS A 5 -1.16 -75.62 15.31
CA LYS A 5 -1.43 -74.76 14.15
C LYS A 5 -2.14 -73.46 14.55
N ILE A 6 -3.05 -73.54 15.52
CA ILE A 6 -3.78 -72.37 16.02
C ILE A 6 -2.84 -71.43 16.76
N LEU A 7 -1.96 -71.96 17.61
CA LEU A 7 -0.96 -71.17 18.33
C LEU A 7 0.03 -70.46 17.39
N ASN A 8 0.52 -71.15 16.35
CA ASN A 8 1.40 -70.53 15.36
C ASN A 8 0.71 -69.42 14.56
N LEU A 9 -0.55 -69.61 14.17
CA LEU A 9 -1.32 -68.56 13.48
C LEU A 9 -1.52 -67.33 14.38
N SER A 10 -1.88 -67.55 15.64
CA SER A 10 -2.05 -66.48 16.64
C SER A 10 -0.74 -65.70 16.88
N SER A 11 0.38 -66.42 16.98
CA SER A 11 1.71 -65.81 17.13
C SER A 11 2.10 -64.95 15.92
N ASN A 12 1.86 -65.44 14.70
CA ASN A 12 2.14 -64.67 13.48
C ASN A 12 1.30 -63.39 13.40
N LEU A 13 0.00 -63.48 13.69
CA LEU A 13 -0.90 -62.32 13.71
C LEU A 13 -0.44 -61.26 14.73
N SER A 14 0.00 -61.71 15.92
CA SER A 14 0.55 -60.84 16.96
C SER A 14 1.81 -60.12 16.47
N ILE A 15 2.74 -60.83 15.84
CA ILE A 15 3.97 -60.25 15.28
C ILE A 15 3.65 -59.19 14.20
N ASP A 16 2.69 -59.48 13.32
CA ASP A 16 2.29 -58.55 12.26
C ASP A 16 1.66 -57.28 12.84
N SER A 17 0.78 -57.42 13.85
CA SER A 17 0.20 -56.27 14.56
C SER A 17 1.23 -55.41 15.30
N LEU A 18 2.30 -56.01 15.83
CA LEU A 18 3.38 -55.26 16.47
C LEU A 18 4.16 -54.42 15.47
N LYS A 19 4.48 -54.98 14.30
CA LYS A 19 5.18 -54.26 13.21
C LYS A 19 4.34 -53.09 12.70
N GLU A 20 3.04 -53.29 12.52
CA GLU A 20 2.13 -52.22 12.09
C GLU A 20 2.09 -51.09 13.13
N ASN A 21 2.00 -51.41 14.41
CA ASN A 21 2.01 -50.43 15.50
C ASN A 21 3.32 -49.61 15.55
N GLU A 22 4.47 -50.23 15.29
CA GLU A 22 5.75 -49.51 15.20
C GLU A 22 5.76 -48.52 14.03
N LYS A 23 5.27 -48.94 12.86
CA LYS A 23 5.15 -48.07 11.69
C LYS A 23 4.21 -46.88 11.97
N LEU A 24 3.04 -47.14 12.56
CA LEU A 24 2.08 -46.09 12.93
C LEU A 24 2.66 -45.08 13.92
N LYS A 25 3.49 -45.53 14.89
CA LYS A 25 4.16 -44.61 15.81
C LYS A 25 5.11 -43.65 15.08
N ILE A 26 5.86 -44.14 14.09
CA ILE A 26 6.76 -43.31 13.28
C ILE A 26 5.97 -42.29 12.46
N GLU A 27 4.87 -42.72 11.82
CA GLU A 27 4.00 -41.83 11.05
C GLU A 27 3.37 -40.74 11.93
N ILE A 28 2.91 -41.10 13.13
CA ILE A 28 2.37 -40.15 14.11
C ILE A 28 3.41 -39.11 14.53
N ASP A 29 4.66 -39.52 14.76
CA ASP A 29 5.73 -38.58 15.12
C ASP A 29 6.03 -37.60 13.98
N ALA A 30 6.13 -38.10 12.74
CA ALA A 30 6.30 -37.28 11.55
C ALA A 30 5.13 -36.29 11.34
N LEU A 31 3.89 -36.75 11.55
CA LEU A 31 2.68 -35.94 11.50
C LEU A 31 2.68 -34.84 12.56
N LYS A 32 3.02 -35.18 13.82
CA LYS A 32 3.13 -34.20 14.92
C LYS A 32 4.14 -33.10 14.61
N LYS A 33 5.30 -33.46 14.04
CA LYS A 33 6.32 -32.49 13.63
C LYS A 33 5.81 -31.57 12.51
N SER A 34 5.13 -32.13 11.52
CA SER A 34 4.54 -31.35 10.43
C SER A 34 3.45 -30.41 10.94
N PHE A 35 2.60 -30.89 11.85
CA PHE A 35 1.53 -30.11 12.46
C PHE A 35 2.04 -28.96 13.33
N SER A 36 3.14 -29.16 14.07
CA SER A 36 3.73 -28.08 14.87
C SER A 36 4.30 -26.96 14.00
N ILE A 37 4.95 -27.30 12.88
CA ILE A 37 5.44 -26.32 11.89
C ILE A 37 4.26 -25.57 11.27
N PHE A 38 3.22 -26.30 10.84
CA PHE A 38 2.02 -25.71 10.26
C PHE A 38 1.34 -24.74 11.24
N SER A 39 1.10 -25.14 12.48
CA SER A 39 0.49 -24.30 13.52
C SER A 39 1.30 -23.02 13.77
N ASN A 40 2.63 -23.14 13.88
CA ASN A 40 3.52 -21.99 14.03
C ASN A 40 3.46 -21.04 12.83
N SER A 41 3.36 -21.57 11.61
CA SER A 41 3.22 -20.77 10.39
C SER A 41 1.86 -20.08 10.31
N SER A 42 0.77 -20.76 10.71
CA SER A 42 -0.58 -20.20 10.76
C SER A 42 -0.65 -19.00 11.70
N ALA A 43 -0.12 -19.13 12.92
CA ALA A 43 -0.10 -18.02 13.88
C ALA A 43 0.67 -16.79 13.35
N LYS A 44 1.77 -17.00 12.60
CA LYS A 44 2.51 -15.91 11.95
C LYS A 44 1.69 -15.25 10.84
N LEU A 45 0.99 -16.03 10.04
CA LEU A 45 0.10 -15.53 9.00
C LEU A 45 -1.05 -14.71 9.58
N ASP A 46 -1.69 -15.21 10.65
CA ASP A 46 -2.78 -14.51 11.32
C ASP A 46 -2.33 -13.17 11.90
N ASN A 47 -1.14 -13.12 12.51
CA ASN A 47 -0.55 -11.87 12.98
C ASN A 47 -0.28 -10.88 11.83
N LEU A 48 0.22 -11.36 10.69
CA LEU A 48 0.46 -10.52 9.50
C LEU A 48 -0.85 -9.95 8.95
N LEU A 49 -1.89 -10.79 8.82
CA LEU A 49 -3.19 -10.38 8.29
C LEU A 49 -3.95 -9.48 9.29
N GLY A 50 -3.82 -9.73 10.59
CA GLY A 50 -4.38 -8.89 11.65
C GLY A 50 -3.88 -7.44 11.56
N LEU A 51 -2.59 -7.24 11.26
CA LEU A 51 -2.01 -5.92 11.04
C LEU A 51 -2.53 -5.23 9.76
N GLN A 52 -3.01 -6.00 8.77
CA GLN A 52 -3.49 -5.49 7.49
C GLN A 52 -5.00 -5.26 7.42
N ARG A 53 -5.80 -5.84 8.33
CA ARG A 53 -7.28 -5.72 8.34
C ARG A 53 -7.83 -4.33 8.67
N CYS A 54 -7.00 -3.30 8.64
CA CYS A 54 -7.45 -1.93 8.80
C CYS A 54 -8.12 -1.42 7.51
N VAL A 55 -9.46 -1.46 7.48
CA VAL A 55 -10.27 -0.88 6.40
C VAL A 55 -10.31 0.63 6.59
N PHE A 56 -9.37 1.33 5.97
CA PHE A 56 -9.33 2.78 5.96
C PHE A 56 -10.18 3.31 4.81
N GLY A 57 -11.13 4.19 5.11
CA GLY A 57 -12.00 4.81 4.10
C GLY A 57 -13.44 4.31 4.04
N LYS A 58 -14.07 3.94 5.16
CA LYS A 58 -15.53 3.68 5.19
C LYS A 58 -16.40 4.96 5.23
N ALA A 59 -15.81 6.13 5.08
CA ALA A 59 -16.46 7.44 5.16
C ALA A 59 -17.68 7.59 4.22
N GLY A 60 -17.75 6.83 3.13
CA GLY A 60 -18.89 6.81 2.19
C GLY A 60 -19.96 5.74 2.46
N LEU A 61 -19.79 4.90 3.49
CA LEU A 61 -20.72 3.80 3.85
C LEU A 61 -21.44 4.07 5.18
N GLY A 62 -21.51 5.33 5.62
CA GLY A 62 -22.17 5.73 6.87
C GLY A 62 -21.33 5.59 8.14
N PHE A 63 -20.02 5.33 8.02
CA PHE A 63 -19.09 5.34 9.15
C PHE A 63 -18.39 6.71 9.26
N GLU A 64 -18.13 7.16 10.49
CA GLU A 64 -17.40 8.41 10.74
C GLU A 64 -15.96 8.35 10.20
N GLU A 65 -15.49 9.49 9.68
CA GLU A 65 -14.11 9.64 9.24
C GLU A 65 -13.14 9.54 10.42
N MET A 66 -12.35 8.47 10.43
CA MET A 66 -11.29 8.30 11.41
C MET A 66 -10.15 9.29 11.09
N LYS A 67 -9.98 10.31 11.96
CA LYS A 67 -8.99 11.40 11.76
C LYS A 67 -7.52 10.99 11.89
N ASN A 68 -7.22 9.88 12.60
CA ASN A 68 -5.85 9.46 12.95
C ASN A 68 -5.52 8.04 12.47
N VAL A 69 -5.72 7.82 11.19
CA VAL A 69 -5.51 6.51 10.60
C VAL A 69 -4.03 6.30 10.27
N LYS A 70 -3.36 5.40 11.00
CA LYS A 70 -2.01 4.92 10.63
C LYS A 70 -2.14 4.04 9.38
N HIS A 71 -1.75 4.58 8.23
CA HIS A 71 -1.72 3.83 6.98
C HIS A 71 -0.58 2.80 7.05
N PHE A 72 -0.91 1.54 7.28
CA PHE A 72 0.05 0.45 7.15
C PHE A 72 0.22 0.12 5.66
N ASN A 73 1.47 -0.09 5.22
CA ASN A 73 1.74 -0.52 3.85
C ASN A 73 1.16 -1.93 3.65
N ASN A 74 0.08 -2.04 2.87
CA ASN A 74 -0.48 -3.33 2.48
C ASN A 74 0.52 -4.05 1.56
N PHE A 75 0.99 -5.21 1.97
CA PHE A 75 1.89 -6.03 1.14
C PHE A 75 1.21 -6.61 -0.10
N PHE A 76 -0.12 -6.82 -0.05
CA PHE A 76 -0.90 -7.45 -1.12
C PHE A 76 -1.52 -6.46 -2.11
N VAL A 77 -1.62 -5.18 -1.77
CA VAL A 77 -2.17 -4.16 -2.67
C VAL A 77 -1.01 -3.45 -3.32
N LYS A 78 -0.89 -3.59 -4.65
CA LYS A 78 0.06 -2.80 -5.44
C LYS A 78 -0.20 -1.33 -5.13
N LYS A 79 0.82 -0.59 -4.68
CA LYS A 79 0.70 0.84 -4.37
C LYS A 79 0.01 1.52 -5.55
N PHE A 80 -1.17 2.10 -5.32
CA PHE A 80 -1.79 2.96 -6.30
C PHE A 80 -0.97 4.24 -6.31
N GLU A 81 -0.01 4.34 -7.22
CA GLU A 81 0.61 5.63 -7.51
C GLU A 81 -0.48 6.49 -8.14
N PRO A 82 -0.94 7.57 -7.47
CA PRO A 82 -1.97 8.42 -8.06
C PRO A 82 -1.37 9.03 -9.32
N GLN A 83 -1.77 8.51 -10.49
CA GLN A 83 -1.50 9.18 -11.76
C GLN A 83 -2.34 10.44 -11.75
N ILE A 84 -1.70 11.57 -11.45
CA ILE A 84 -2.34 12.88 -11.53
C ILE A 84 -2.55 13.17 -13.01
N VAL A 85 -3.72 12.78 -13.54
CA VAL A 85 -4.14 13.04 -14.91
C VAL A 85 -4.91 14.36 -14.94
N CYS A 86 -4.54 15.25 -15.85
CA CYS A 86 -5.31 16.48 -16.06
C CYS A 86 -6.64 16.16 -16.77
N ASN A 87 -7.77 16.49 -16.14
CA ASN A 87 -9.10 16.20 -16.70
C ASN A 87 -9.37 16.89 -18.06
N TYR A 88 -8.62 17.95 -18.39
CA TYR A 88 -8.82 18.69 -19.64
C TYR A 88 -8.00 18.12 -20.82
N CYS A 89 -6.76 17.69 -20.58
CA CYS A 89 -5.86 17.26 -21.66
C CYS A 89 -5.47 15.78 -21.60
N GLY A 90 -5.86 15.05 -20.55
CA GLY A 90 -5.54 13.63 -20.39
C GLY A 90 -4.05 13.34 -20.14
N ILE A 91 -3.21 14.37 -20.01
CA ILE A 91 -1.77 14.20 -19.78
C ILE A 91 -1.49 14.03 -18.29
N ILE A 92 -0.63 13.07 -17.96
CA ILE A 92 -0.16 12.78 -16.61
C ILE A 92 0.84 13.86 -16.14
N GLY A 93 0.78 14.23 -14.87
CA GLY A 93 1.78 15.07 -14.20
C GLY A 93 1.31 16.48 -13.84
N HIS A 94 0.04 16.82 -14.05
CA HIS A 94 -0.50 18.12 -13.64
C HIS A 94 -2.03 18.10 -13.44
N ILE A 95 -2.54 19.04 -12.64
CA ILE A 95 -3.98 19.17 -12.33
C ILE A 95 -4.61 20.24 -13.23
N SER A 96 -5.90 20.15 -13.56
CA SER A 96 -6.61 21.11 -14.43
C SER A 96 -6.46 22.59 -14.01
N THR A 97 -6.27 22.88 -12.72
CA THR A 97 -5.98 24.24 -12.23
C THR A 97 -4.66 24.80 -12.78
N SER A 98 -3.64 23.96 -12.93
CA SER A 98 -2.36 24.34 -13.55
C SER A 98 -2.44 24.48 -15.07
N TYR A 99 -3.40 23.80 -15.73
CA TYR A 99 -3.64 23.98 -17.16
C TYR A 99 -4.07 25.43 -17.45
N PHE A 100 -4.95 26.01 -16.63
CA PHE A 100 -5.31 27.43 -16.73
C PHE A 100 -4.09 28.35 -16.61
N VAL A 101 -3.14 28.06 -15.72
CA VAL A 101 -1.92 28.88 -15.59
C VAL A 101 -1.05 28.82 -16.84
N ARG A 102 -0.99 27.65 -17.51
CA ARG A 102 -0.15 27.45 -18.70
C ARG A 102 -0.79 27.98 -19.98
N ASN A 103 -2.12 27.89 -20.10
CA ASN A 103 -2.89 28.30 -21.28
C ASN A 103 -3.51 29.70 -21.19
N ASN A 104 -3.35 30.41 -20.08
CA ASN A 104 -3.69 31.82 -20.02
C ASN A 104 -2.67 32.68 -20.80
N LEU A 105 -2.76 32.61 -22.12
CA LEU A 105 -2.26 33.65 -23.03
C LEU A 105 -2.96 35.01 -22.80
N TYR A 106 -4.09 35.01 -22.07
CA TYR A 106 -4.91 36.17 -21.74
C TYR A 106 -4.47 36.96 -20.51
N TYR A 107 -3.62 36.41 -19.63
CA TYR A 107 -2.78 37.27 -18.79
C TYR A 107 -1.60 37.70 -19.65
N GLY A 108 -1.90 38.63 -20.56
CA GLY A 108 -0.93 39.17 -21.49
C GLY A 108 0.33 39.52 -20.72
N LYS A 109 1.49 39.23 -21.31
CA LYS A 109 2.78 39.76 -20.86
C LYS A 109 2.62 41.27 -20.76
N THR A 110 2.18 41.77 -19.61
CA THR A 110 2.04 43.19 -19.35
C THR A 110 3.46 43.69 -19.48
N ARG A 111 3.72 44.43 -20.57
CA ARG A 111 5.00 45.09 -20.75
C ARG A 111 5.16 45.96 -19.51
N LYS A 112 6.01 45.54 -18.58
CA LYS A 112 6.34 46.30 -17.37
C LYS A 112 7.17 47.48 -17.83
N ILE A 113 6.50 48.55 -18.24
CA ILE A 113 7.12 49.80 -18.63
C ILE A 113 7.49 50.50 -17.33
N TRP A 114 8.78 50.77 -17.18
CA TRP A 114 9.31 51.58 -16.10
C TRP A 114 8.96 53.04 -16.37
N VAL A 115 8.39 53.73 -15.38
CA VAL A 115 8.04 55.16 -15.47
C VAL A 115 8.74 55.91 -14.33
N PRO A 116 9.22 57.15 -14.53
CA PRO A 116 9.79 57.95 -13.45
C PRO A 116 8.74 58.22 -12.36
N LYS A 117 9.10 58.05 -11.08
CA LYS A 117 8.20 58.32 -9.96
C LYS A 117 8.11 59.83 -9.67
N GLY A 118 6.99 60.48 -9.99
CA GLY A 118 6.69 61.86 -9.57
C GLY A 118 5.86 62.66 -10.59
N THR A 119 4.96 63.51 -10.09
CA THR A 119 4.02 64.36 -10.84
C THR A 119 4.72 65.27 -11.85
N PHE A 120 4.10 65.50 -13.00
CA PHE A 120 4.61 66.32 -14.11
C PHE A 120 5.21 67.66 -13.63
N VAL A 121 6.54 67.75 -13.62
CA VAL A 121 7.26 69.01 -13.57
C VAL A 121 8.22 69.03 -14.75
N THR A 122 7.97 69.95 -15.69
CA THR A 122 8.77 70.14 -16.89
C THR A 122 10.21 70.51 -16.52
N ASN A 123 11.18 69.80 -17.12
CA ASN A 123 12.63 70.07 -17.13
C ASN A 123 13.43 69.92 -15.82
N LEU A 124 13.67 68.67 -15.38
CA LEU A 124 14.80 68.37 -14.50
C LEU A 124 15.88 67.57 -15.26
N LYS A 125 17.01 68.22 -15.57
CA LYS A 125 18.25 67.58 -16.05
C LYS A 125 19.09 67.15 -14.85
N GLY A 126 19.20 65.85 -14.57
CA GLY A 126 20.14 65.33 -13.57
C GLY A 126 19.95 63.84 -13.22
N PRO A 127 21.02 63.10 -12.86
CA PRO A 127 21.01 61.64 -12.86
C PRO A 127 20.55 61.12 -11.50
N LYS A 128 19.24 60.95 -11.30
CA LYS A 128 18.66 60.14 -10.20
C LYS A 128 17.16 59.89 -10.44
N PHE A 129 16.81 59.27 -11.57
CA PHE A 129 15.44 58.77 -11.76
C PHE A 129 15.27 57.43 -11.02
N LYS A 130 14.37 57.40 -10.03
CA LYS A 130 13.91 56.16 -9.43
C LYS A 130 12.74 55.64 -10.27
N TRP A 131 13.03 54.65 -11.10
CA TRP A 131 12.04 53.99 -11.94
C TRP A 131 11.11 53.14 -11.08
N VAL A 132 9.79 53.26 -11.30
CA VAL A 132 8.79 52.40 -10.66
C VAL A 132 7.88 51.75 -11.71
N PRO A 133 7.27 50.60 -11.40
CA PRO A 133 6.28 49.98 -12.29
C PRO A 133 5.09 50.92 -12.48
N LYS A 134 4.62 51.08 -13.72
CA LYS A 134 3.35 51.77 -14.00
C LYS A 134 2.21 50.95 -13.40
N ALA A 135 1.43 51.57 -12.51
CA ALA A 135 0.18 51.01 -11.99
C ALA A 135 -0.91 51.06 -13.07
#